data_AF-D5PD98-F1
#
_entry.id   AF-D5PD98-F1
#
_cell.length_a   1.000
_cell.length_b   1.000
_cell.length_c   1.000
_cell.angle_alpha   90.00
_cell.angle_beta   90.00
_cell.angle_gamma   90.00
#
_symmetry.space_group_name_H-M   'P 1'
#
loop_
_entity.id
_entity.type
_entity.pdbx_description
1 polymer ?
#
loop_
_entity_poly.entity_id
_entity_poly.type
_entity_poly.pdbx_seq_one_letter_code
_entity_poly.pdbx_strand_id
1 'polypeptide(L)'
;MLVEALRCSGARIAHSRQPHAGVTAGAVDLVVLSDYLVADPRMVRDLHARGVPHLPVRVRDGVGLVGPLVIPGTTSCLTCADLHRRDRDAAWPAISAQLRETIGVADRATLLATAALALSQVNRVIAAVRRQEAVPPQTLNATLEFDLVAGAIVARHWTRHPLCAC
;
A
#
# COMPACT_ATOMS: atom_id res chain seq x y z
N MET A 1 -14.61 6.11 -3.11
CA MET A 1 -15.05 4.72 -2.84
C MET A 1 -14.44 4.17 -1.56
N LEU A 2 -13.11 4.09 -1.42
CA LEU A 2 -12.46 3.61 -0.17
C LEU A 2 -12.84 4.42 1.08
N VAL A 3 -12.80 5.75 1.00
CA VAL A 3 -13.17 6.65 2.12
C VAL A 3 -14.60 6.42 2.60
N GLU A 4 -15.53 6.20 1.67
CA GLU A 4 -16.95 6.03 1.99
C GLU A 4 -17.21 4.69 2.66
N ALA A 5 -16.58 3.62 2.17
CA ALA A 5 -16.68 2.30 2.79
C ALA A 5 -16.06 2.24 4.20
N LEU A 6 -15.01 3.05 4.45
CA LEU A 6 -14.39 3.14 5.77
C LEU A 6 -15.25 3.91 6.78
N ARG A 7 -16.21 4.76 6.36
CA ARG A 7 -17.06 5.51 7.32
C ARG A 7 -17.86 4.58 8.26
N CYS A 8 -18.17 3.37 7.82
CA CYS A 8 -18.88 2.38 8.61
C CYS A 8 -17.99 1.57 9.56
N SER A 9 -16.66 1.73 9.53
CA SER A 9 -15.72 0.97 10.39
C SER A 9 -15.48 1.63 11.77
N GLY A 10 -16.02 2.82 11.99
CA GLY A 10 -15.78 3.62 13.20
C GLY A 10 -14.35 4.17 13.30
N ALA A 11 -13.60 4.17 12.19
CA ALA A 11 -12.30 4.84 12.10
C ALA A 11 -12.49 6.36 11.92
N ARG A 12 -11.58 7.15 12.49
CA ARG A 12 -11.48 8.58 12.17
C ARG A 12 -10.75 8.73 10.84
N ILE A 13 -11.43 9.29 9.85
CA ILE A 13 -10.90 9.35 8.48
C ILE A 13 -10.66 10.80 8.09
N ALA A 14 -9.44 11.08 7.65
CA ALA A 14 -9.09 12.28 6.90
C ALA A 14 -8.73 11.86 5.48
N HIS A 15 -9.12 12.66 4.49
CA HIS A 15 -8.76 12.44 3.10
C HIS A 15 -8.07 13.70 2.58
N SER A 16 -6.87 13.53 2.03
CA SER A 16 -6.09 14.60 1.42
C SER A 16 -5.66 14.19 0.03
N ARG A 17 -5.69 15.14 -0.90
CA ARG A 17 -5.05 15.04 -2.22
C ARG A 17 -3.71 15.77 -2.26
N GLN A 18 -3.34 16.43 -1.17
CA GLN A 18 -2.07 17.14 -1.08
C GLN A 18 -0.98 16.18 -0.60
N PRO A 19 0.12 16.02 -1.37
CA PRO A 19 1.22 15.12 -1.03
C PRO A 19 2.00 15.55 0.22
N HIS A 20 1.72 16.74 0.77
CA HIS A 20 2.38 17.30 1.96
C HIS A 20 1.43 17.57 3.12
N ALA A 21 0.23 16.97 3.12
CA ALA A 21 -0.63 17.05 4.30
C ALA A 21 0.17 16.52 5.51
N GLY A 22 0.43 17.39 6.48
CA GLY A 22 1.32 17.10 7.59
C GLY A 22 0.79 15.93 8.42
N VAL A 23 1.32 14.73 8.19
CA VAL A 23 1.02 13.56 9.01
C VAL A 23 2.02 13.52 10.16
N THR A 24 1.53 13.63 11.39
CA THR A 24 2.34 13.45 12.61
C THR A 24 2.21 12.01 13.12
N ALA A 25 3.35 11.42 13.46
CA ALA A 25 3.41 10.14 14.16
C ALA A 25 2.57 10.19 15.45
N GLY A 26 1.81 9.13 15.74
CA GLY A 26 0.97 9.05 16.95
C GLY A 26 -0.42 9.70 16.85
N ALA A 27 -0.71 10.48 15.80
CA ALA A 27 -2.05 10.97 15.51
C ALA A 27 -2.79 10.14 14.44
N VAL A 28 -2.05 9.34 13.67
CA VAL A 28 -2.57 8.53 12.56
C VAL A 28 -2.08 7.10 12.69
N ASP A 29 -3.02 6.15 12.77
CA ASP A 29 -2.72 4.72 12.90
C ASP A 29 -2.34 4.06 11.56
N LEU A 30 -2.85 4.60 10.45
CA LEU A 30 -2.58 4.09 9.10
C LEU A 30 -2.81 5.17 8.04
N VAL A 31 -1.88 5.29 7.09
CA VAL A 31 -2.06 6.06 5.85
C VAL A 31 -2.31 5.13 4.67
N VAL A 32 -3.38 5.35 3.91
CA VAL A 32 -3.62 4.63 2.65
C VAL A 32 -3.19 5.51 1.48
N LEU A 33 -2.23 5.03 0.70
CA LEU A 33 -1.73 5.71 -0.49
C LEU A 33 -2.47 5.17 -1.71
N SER A 34 -3.30 5.97 -2.35
CA SER A 34 -4.10 5.55 -3.51
C SER A 34 -3.66 6.16 -4.83
N ASP A 35 -4.18 5.59 -5.92
CA ASP A 35 -4.20 6.11 -7.30
C ASP A 35 -2.87 5.99 -8.07
N TYR A 36 -1.77 6.53 -7.54
CA TYR A 36 -0.49 6.55 -8.25
C TYR A 36 0.16 5.15 -8.33
N LEU A 37 0.75 4.84 -9.48
CA LEU A 37 1.47 3.58 -9.72
C LEU A 37 2.69 3.43 -8.84
N VAL A 38 3.40 4.54 -8.60
CA VAL A 38 4.51 4.66 -7.67
C VAL A 38 4.21 5.83 -6.75
N ALA A 39 4.16 5.57 -5.44
CA ALA A 39 3.94 6.64 -4.46
C ALA A 39 5.11 7.63 -4.48
N ASP A 40 4.82 8.92 -4.24
CA ASP A 40 5.85 9.96 -4.18
C ASP A 40 6.96 9.56 -3.19
N PRO A 41 8.22 9.40 -3.65
CA PRO A 41 9.34 9.01 -2.79
C PRO A 41 9.58 9.96 -1.62
N ARG A 42 9.21 11.24 -1.74
CA ARG A 42 9.31 12.22 -0.65
C ARG A 42 8.32 11.89 0.46
N MET A 43 7.05 11.69 0.09
CA MET A 43 6.00 11.30 1.03
C MET A 43 6.30 9.95 1.70
N VAL A 44 6.75 8.94 0.95
CA VAL A 44 7.10 7.63 1.52
C VAL A 44 8.26 7.74 2.51
N ARG A 45 9.29 8.53 2.18
CA ARG A 45 10.42 8.80 3.10
C ARG A 45 9.95 9.50 4.37
N ASP A 46 9.08 10.49 4.26
CA ASP A 46 8.59 11.24 5.43
C ASP A 46 7.73 10.36 6.33
N LEU A 47 6.85 9.52 5.76
CA LEU A 47 6.08 8.52 6.50
C LEU A 47 6.99 7.52 7.21
N HIS A 48 8.04 7.04 6.52
CA HIS A 48 9.00 6.12 7.09
C HIS A 48 9.81 6.74 8.23
N ALA A 49 10.32 7.96 8.05
CA ALA A 49 11.09 8.69 9.05
C ALA A 49 10.25 9.00 10.30
N ARG A 50 8.95 9.22 10.12
CA ARG A 50 8.00 9.45 11.22
C ARG A 50 7.43 8.15 11.81
N GLY A 51 7.81 6.97 11.32
CA GLY A 51 7.28 5.71 11.83
C GLY A 51 5.78 5.50 11.57
N VAL A 52 5.21 6.17 10.56
CA VAL A 52 3.78 6.09 10.25
C VAL A 52 3.50 4.86 9.39
N PRO A 53 2.63 3.93 9.84
CA PRO A 53 2.23 2.80 9.03
C PRO A 53 1.51 3.24 7.76
N HIS A 54 1.82 2.62 6.63
CA HIS A 54 1.20 2.98 5.36
C HIS A 54 0.96 1.80 4.44
N LEU A 55 -0.11 1.88 3.64
CA LEU A 55 -0.57 0.84 2.74
C LEU A 55 -0.83 1.43 1.34
N PRO A 56 -0.05 1.07 0.32
CA PRO A 56 -0.34 1.44 -1.06
C PRO A 56 -1.47 0.60 -1.66
N VAL A 57 -2.40 1.24 -2.35
CA VAL A 57 -3.53 0.65 -3.04
C VAL A 57 -3.62 1.28 -4.43
N ARG A 58 -3.29 0.52 -5.46
CA ARG A 58 -3.22 1.01 -6.84
C ARG A 58 -3.63 -0.07 -7.82
N VAL A 59 -3.81 0.29 -9.07
CA VAL A 59 -4.02 -0.68 -10.15
C VAL A 59 -2.91 -0.49 -11.17
N ARG A 60 -2.34 -1.57 -11.71
CA ARG A 60 -1.33 -1.51 -12.76
C ARG A 60 -1.66 -2.56 -13.82
N ASP A 61 -1.69 -2.14 -15.08
CA ASP A 61 -1.97 -3.04 -16.21
C ASP A 61 -3.27 -3.85 -16.05
N GLY A 62 -4.31 -3.22 -15.49
CA GLY A 62 -5.59 -3.91 -15.21
C GLY A 62 -5.59 -4.81 -13.97
N VAL A 63 -4.47 -4.90 -13.23
CA VAL A 63 -4.35 -5.73 -12.02
C VAL A 63 -4.38 -4.86 -10.77
N GLY A 64 -5.26 -5.18 -9.83
CA GLY A 64 -5.35 -4.54 -8.53
C GLY A 64 -4.17 -4.89 -7.63
N LEU A 65 -3.55 -3.91 -6.98
CA LEU A 65 -2.39 -4.11 -6.11
C LEU A 65 -2.63 -3.48 -4.74
N VAL A 66 -2.63 -4.31 -3.69
CA VAL A 66 -2.77 -3.88 -2.28
C VAL A 66 -1.52 -4.29 -1.51
N GLY A 67 -0.78 -3.31 -0.98
CA GLY A 67 0.43 -3.57 -0.17
C GLY A 67 1.77 -3.48 -0.92
N PRO A 68 2.90 -3.62 -0.22
CA PRO A 68 2.99 -4.12 1.16
C PRO A 68 2.47 -3.14 2.21
N LEU A 69 1.87 -3.67 3.28
CA LEU A 69 1.61 -2.91 4.49
C LEU A 69 2.97 -2.65 5.15
N VAL A 70 3.38 -1.38 5.15
CA VAL A 70 4.64 -0.94 5.72
C VAL A 70 4.40 -0.47 7.13
N ILE A 71 5.04 -1.13 8.09
CA ILE A 71 5.21 -0.68 9.47
C ILE A 71 6.72 -0.40 9.61
N PRO A 72 7.16 0.87 9.55
CA PRO A 72 8.57 1.21 9.57
C PRO A 72 9.30 0.58 10.76
N GLY A 73 10.47 -0.01 10.52
CA GLY A 73 11.22 -0.73 11.55
C GLY A 73 10.71 -2.14 11.85
N THR A 74 9.52 -2.55 11.38
CA THR A 74 8.96 -3.90 11.62
C THR A 74 8.83 -4.74 10.36
N THR A 75 8.21 -4.23 9.29
CA THR A 75 8.01 -4.96 8.02
C THR A 75 9.00 -4.50 6.94
N SER A 76 9.02 -5.20 5.80
CA SER A 76 9.65 -4.68 4.58
C SER A 76 8.94 -3.42 4.10
N CYS A 77 9.72 -2.52 3.51
CA CYS A 77 9.24 -1.23 2.99
C CYS A 77 9.10 -1.25 1.46
N LEU A 78 8.61 -0.15 0.88
CA LEU A 78 8.49 -0.02 -0.58
C LEU A 78 9.86 -0.09 -1.28
N THR A 79 10.91 0.46 -0.67
CA THR A 79 12.28 0.34 -1.20
C THR A 79 12.76 -1.11 -1.22
N CYS A 80 12.39 -1.95 -0.24
CA CYS A 80 12.71 -3.38 -0.30
C CYS A 80 12.07 -4.03 -1.52
N ALA A 81 10.78 -3.74 -1.76
CA ALA A 81 10.06 -4.26 -2.92
C ALA A 81 10.70 -3.79 -4.24
N ASP A 82 11.11 -2.52 -4.34
CA ASP A 82 11.79 -1.98 -5.52
C ASP A 82 13.18 -2.58 -5.73
N LEU A 83 13.94 -2.84 -4.67
CA LEU A 83 15.24 -3.53 -4.77
C LEU A 83 15.06 -4.97 -5.24
N HIS A 84 14.09 -5.71 -4.69
CA HIS A 84 13.74 -7.05 -5.16
C HIS A 84 13.25 -7.09 -6.60
N ARG A 85 12.62 -6.01 -7.09
CA ARG A 85 12.25 -5.87 -8.50
C ARG A 85 13.47 -5.58 -9.36
N ARG A 86 14.36 -4.69 -8.90
CA ARG A 86 15.63 -4.40 -9.58
C ARG A 86 16.52 -5.64 -9.73
N ASP A 87 16.57 -6.49 -8.71
CA ASP A 87 17.33 -7.73 -8.75
C ASP A 87 16.78 -8.73 -9.80
N ARG A 88 15.48 -8.64 -10.13
CA ARG A 88 14.84 -9.42 -11.20
C ARG A 88 14.91 -8.74 -12.56
N ASP A 89 14.88 -7.41 -12.58
CA ASP A 89 14.91 -6.58 -13.78
C ASP A 89 15.75 -5.33 -13.51
N ALA A 90 16.96 -5.31 -14.05
CA ALA A 90 17.89 -4.20 -13.89
C ALA A 90 17.36 -2.86 -14.43
N ALA A 91 16.37 -2.88 -15.34
CA ALA A 91 15.72 -1.67 -15.87
C ALA A 91 14.67 -1.06 -14.91
N TRP A 92 14.27 -1.79 -13.86
CA TRP A 92 13.24 -1.35 -12.91
C TRP A 92 13.45 0.07 -12.34
N PRO A 93 14.65 0.53 -11.99
CA PRO A 93 14.85 1.89 -11.48
C PRO A 93 14.44 2.97 -12.51
N ALA A 94 14.72 2.74 -13.79
CA ALA A 94 14.31 3.67 -14.85
C ALA A 94 12.79 3.65 -15.06
N ILE A 95 12.20 2.45 -15.07
CA ILE A 95 10.74 2.27 -15.22
C ILE A 95 10.01 2.93 -14.03
N SER A 96 10.42 2.64 -12.80
CA SER A 96 9.79 3.19 -11.61
C SER A 96 9.89 4.72 -11.53
N ALA A 97 10.96 5.32 -12.05
CA ALA A 97 11.09 6.77 -12.15
C ALA A 97 10.07 7.37 -13.13
N GLN A 98 9.82 6.71 -14.26
CA GLN A 98 8.82 7.17 -15.25
C GLN A 98 7.38 7.05 -14.71
N LEU A 99 7.11 6.05 -13.87
CA LEU A 99 5.76 5.77 -13.35
C LEU A 99 5.31 6.65 -12.17
N ARG A 100 6.16 7.55 -11.65
CA ARG A 100 5.87 8.35 -10.43
C ARG A 100 4.66 9.25 -10.55
N GLU A 101 4.43 9.82 -11.72
CA GLU A 101 3.32 10.75 -11.97
C GLU A 101 2.17 10.08 -12.74
N THR A 102 2.26 8.75 -12.90
CA THR A 102 1.26 7.97 -13.63
C THR A 102 0.26 7.38 -12.65
N ILE A 103 -1.02 7.60 -12.92
CA ILE A 103 -2.12 6.94 -12.22
C ILE A 103 -2.47 5.62 -12.88
N GLY A 104 -2.84 4.65 -12.06
CA GLY A 104 -3.36 3.38 -12.54
C GLY A 104 -4.72 3.51 -13.21
N VAL A 105 -4.90 2.92 -14.38
CA VAL A 105 -6.21 2.83 -15.05
C VAL A 105 -6.64 1.37 -15.15
N ALA A 106 -7.91 1.13 -14.85
CA ALA A 106 -8.57 -0.16 -14.97
C ALA A 106 -10.07 0.02 -15.17
N ASP A 107 -10.73 -1.07 -15.57
CA ASP A 107 -12.19 -1.12 -15.61
C ASP A 107 -12.78 -0.96 -14.20
N ARG A 108 -14.07 -0.60 -14.15
CA ARG A 108 -14.77 -0.31 -12.90
C ARG A 108 -14.84 -1.53 -11.97
N ALA A 109 -14.98 -2.74 -12.50
CA ALA A 109 -15.08 -3.94 -11.67
C ALA A 109 -13.74 -4.24 -10.98
N THR A 110 -12.62 -4.11 -11.69
CA THR A 110 -11.29 -4.23 -11.11
C THR A 110 -11.04 -3.19 -10.02
N LEU A 111 -11.42 -1.92 -10.25
CA LEU A 111 -11.28 -0.86 -9.24
C LEU A 111 -12.10 -1.17 -7.97
N LEU A 112 -13.34 -1.63 -8.12
CA LEU A 112 -14.22 -2.00 -7.01
C LEU A 112 -13.66 -3.19 -6.23
N ALA A 113 -13.21 -4.23 -6.93
CA ALA A 113 -12.63 -5.41 -6.30
C ALA A 113 -11.33 -5.08 -5.55
N THR A 114 -10.48 -4.23 -6.14
CA THR A 114 -9.24 -3.74 -5.50
C THR A 114 -9.57 -2.95 -4.23
N ALA A 115 -10.58 -2.08 -4.28
CA ALA A 115 -11.03 -1.32 -3.11
C ALA A 115 -11.60 -2.23 -2.02
N ALA A 116 -12.37 -3.26 -2.38
CA ALA A 116 -12.91 -4.25 -1.45
C ALA A 116 -11.79 -5.05 -0.77
N LEU A 117 -10.78 -5.49 -1.55
CA LEU A 117 -9.61 -6.18 -1.02
C LEU A 117 -8.81 -5.28 -0.07
N ALA A 118 -8.57 -4.03 -0.45
CA ALA A 118 -7.91 -3.04 0.40
C ALA A 118 -8.67 -2.81 1.71
N LEU A 119 -10.00 -2.63 1.65
CA LEU A 119 -10.84 -2.47 2.83
C LEU A 119 -10.75 -3.67 3.78
N SER A 120 -10.72 -4.89 3.25
CA SER A 120 -10.53 -6.11 4.04
C SER A 120 -9.21 -6.07 4.83
N GLN A 121 -8.12 -5.62 4.21
CA GLN A 121 -6.82 -5.50 4.89
C GLN A 121 -6.80 -4.36 5.90
N VAL A 122 -7.39 -3.21 5.57
CA VAL A 122 -7.50 -2.06 6.50
C VAL A 122 -8.33 -2.43 7.74
N ASN A 123 -9.43 -3.17 7.58
CA ASN A 123 -10.24 -3.63 8.71
C ASN A 123 -9.45 -4.53 9.68
N ARG A 124 -8.53 -5.36 9.17
CA ARG A 124 -7.63 -6.15 10.02
C ARG A 124 -6.64 -5.28 10.80
N VAL A 125 -6.14 -4.20 10.18
CA VAL A 125 -5.31 -3.21 10.89
C VAL A 125 -6.13 -2.51 11.98
N ILE A 126 -7.35 -2.07 11.68
CA ILE A 126 -8.24 -1.41 12.65
C ILE A 126 -8.51 -2.33 13.85
N ALA A 127 -8.82 -3.60 13.60
CA ALA A 127 -9.05 -4.59 14.67
C ALA A 127 -7.80 -4.78 15.54
N ALA A 128 -6.61 -4.87 14.93
CA ALA A 128 -5.34 -4.98 15.65
C ALA A 128 -5.05 -3.73 16.51
N VAL A 129 -5.27 -2.52 15.98
CA VAL A 129 -5.12 -1.26 16.73
C VAL A 129 -6.07 -1.20 17.93
N ARG A 130 -7.29 -1.73 17.77
CA ARG A 130 -8.28 -1.83 18.85
C ARG A 130 -8.00 -2.97 19.85
N ARG A 131 -6.89 -3.70 19.70
CA ARG A 131 -6.53 -4.88 20.51
C ARG A 131 -7.61 -5.96 20.52
N GLN A 132 -8.31 -6.10 19.41
CA GLN A 132 -9.25 -7.20 19.19
C GLN A 132 -8.50 -8.40 18.60
N GLU A 133 -8.98 -9.61 18.85
CA GLU A 133 -8.46 -10.79 18.15
C GLU A 133 -8.66 -10.60 16.64
N ALA A 134 -7.55 -10.54 15.92
CA ALA A 134 -7.54 -10.30 14.49
C ALA A 134 -6.51 -11.18 13.81
N VAL A 135 -6.92 -11.82 12.72
CA VAL A 135 -5.96 -12.45 11.81
C VAL A 135 -5.10 -11.34 11.19
N PRO A 136 -3.76 -11.46 11.19
CA PRO A 136 -2.91 -10.42 10.64
C PRO A 136 -3.25 -10.10 9.17
N PRO A 137 -3.09 -8.84 8.73
CA PRO A 137 -3.21 -8.49 7.32
C PRO A 137 -2.26 -9.34 6.47
N GLN A 138 -2.76 -9.91 5.39
CA GLN A 138 -1.93 -10.68 4.44
C GLN A 138 -0.96 -9.78 3.68
N THR A 139 -1.12 -8.47 3.78
CA THR A 139 -0.23 -7.46 3.19
C THR A 139 1.03 -7.21 4.02
N LEU A 140 1.16 -7.79 5.22
CA LEU A 140 2.42 -7.75 5.96
C LEU A 140 3.50 -8.45 5.15
N ASN A 141 4.55 -7.71 4.80
CA ASN A 141 5.64 -8.20 3.94
C ASN A 141 5.14 -8.76 2.58
N ALA A 142 3.98 -8.34 2.07
CA ALA A 142 3.47 -8.84 0.80
C ALA A 142 2.54 -7.85 0.07
N THR A 143 2.58 -7.87 -1.26
CA THR A 143 1.58 -7.23 -2.11
C THR A 143 0.58 -8.27 -2.57
N LEU A 144 -0.71 -8.03 -2.34
CA LEU A 144 -1.79 -8.81 -2.93
C LEU A 144 -2.06 -8.26 -4.34
N GLU A 145 -2.00 -9.14 -5.34
CA GLU A 145 -2.28 -8.88 -6.74
C GLU A 145 -3.64 -9.52 -7.07
N PHE A 146 -4.62 -8.70 -7.42
CA PHE A 146 -5.96 -9.11 -7.81
C PHE A 146 -6.09 -8.99 -9.34
N ASP A 147 -6.21 -10.13 -10.01
CA ASP A 147 -6.45 -10.20 -11.43
C ASP A 147 -7.89 -10.67 -11.66
N LEU A 148 -8.73 -9.76 -12.17
CA LEU A 148 -10.14 -10.05 -12.42
C LEU A 148 -10.32 -11.01 -13.60
N VAL A 149 -9.47 -10.92 -14.61
CA VAL A 149 -9.56 -11.74 -15.84
C VAL A 149 -9.18 -13.18 -15.52
N ALA A 150 -8.11 -13.38 -14.73
CA ALA A 150 -7.70 -14.69 -14.26
C ALA A 150 -8.55 -15.21 -13.08
N GLY A 151 -9.35 -14.35 -12.45
CA GLY A 151 -10.14 -14.69 -11.26
C GLY A 151 -9.28 -15.06 -10.05
N ALA A 152 -8.08 -14.47 -9.93
CA ALA A 152 -7.07 -14.90 -8.98
C ALA A 152 -6.62 -13.78 -8.03
N ILE A 153 -6.29 -14.17 -6.80
CA ILE A 153 -5.59 -13.33 -5.82
C ILE A 153 -4.26 -13.97 -5.48
N VAL A 154 -3.17 -13.29 -5.82
CA VAL A 154 -1.81 -13.78 -5.60
C VAL A 154 -1.11 -12.91 -4.57
N ALA A 155 -0.49 -13.54 -3.57
CA ALA A 155 0.32 -12.83 -2.58
C ALA A 155 1.80 -12.85 -2.98
N ARG A 156 2.32 -11.70 -3.42
CA ARG A 156 3.75 -11.52 -3.71
C ARG A 156 4.48 -11.06 -2.46
N HIS A 157 5.32 -11.91 -1.90
CA HIS A 157 6.05 -11.63 -0.67
C HIS A 157 7.34 -10.85 -0.94
N TRP A 158 7.68 -9.97 0.02
CA TRP A 158 8.85 -9.10 0.02
C TRP A 158 9.55 -9.23 1.36
N THR A 159 10.70 -9.90 1.39
CA THR A 159 11.56 -9.88 2.57
C THR A 159 12.28 -8.53 2.66
N ARG A 160 12.81 -8.21 3.84
CA ARG A 160 13.76 -7.09 3.95
C ARG A 160 14.94 -7.35 3.02
N HIS A 161 15.23 -6.36 2.21
CA HIS A 161 16.30 -6.46 1.23
C HIS A 161 17.65 -6.11 1.91
N PRO A 162 18.74 -6.87 1.69
CA PRO A 162 20.04 -6.61 2.35
C PRO A 162 20.62 -5.21 2.09
N LEU A 163 20.33 -4.63 0.93
CA LEU A 163 20.73 -3.27 0.56
C LEU A 163 19.76 -2.17 1.02
N CYS A 164 18.72 -2.52 1.79
CA CYS A 164 17.79 -1.54 2.34
C CYS A 164 18.17 -1.21 3.79
N ALA A 165 18.08 0.07 4.15
CA ALA A 165 18.40 0.56 5.49
C ALA A 165 17.22 0.51 6.48
N CYS A 166 16.08 -0.09 6.09
CA CYS A 166 14.87 -0.13 6.91
C CYS A 166 14.95 -1.13 8.06
#